data_AF-A0A0U5G388-F1
#
_entry.id   AF-A0A0U5G388-F1
#
_cell.length_a   1.000
_cell.length_b   1.000
_cell.length_c   1.000
_cell.angle_alpha   90.00
_cell.angle_beta   90.00
_cell.angle_gamma   90.00
#
_symmetry.space_group_name_H-M   'P 1'
#
loop_
_entity.id
_entity.type
_entity.pdbx_description
1 polymer ?
#
loop_
_entity_poly.entity_id
_entity_poly.type
_entity_poly.pdbx_seq_one_letter_code
_entity_poly.pdbx_strand_id
1 'polypeptide(L)'
;MPPTLRPRPKKMRRVSLPKKTSARAKPPVIKPSPLLALPTELLVTVFQACFSFKDAATLAATSRQLNEVWKQHHTAIYNSIALTTTPCYPDLRQLLDDMGEIPADAQSLSRKNIARILEFSRIADGFVAEYTAIRKQQPYDDPQVPITPSAAEKMRLIRGYYQILGLLKLKAKDEHLERIKSLDLKTLFLLSDFLCVWSTRTIKDPALRAIIDTDAHRPRILQREIRSQRNHEFRKLYGHAYHPIDVTPYEQGGRSAWWCDRQQEIFQKMVTGRVYERSESPPKVRNDIWYDSAEED
;
A
#
# COMPACT_ATOMS: atom_id res chain seq x y z
N MET A 1 46.20 18.98 -26.45
CA MET A 1 46.57 17.81 -25.63
C MET A 1 46.79 16.62 -26.55
N PRO A 2 47.96 15.96 -26.51
CA PRO A 2 48.27 14.84 -27.40
C PRO A 2 47.54 13.55 -26.96
N PRO A 3 47.17 12.65 -27.89
CA PRO A 3 46.42 11.44 -27.58
C PRO A 3 47.31 10.37 -26.94
N THR A 4 46.90 9.88 -25.78
CA THR A 4 47.54 8.81 -25.02
C THR A 4 47.35 7.46 -25.72
N LEU A 5 48.44 6.90 -26.26
CA LEU A 5 48.48 5.59 -26.88
C LEU A 5 48.19 4.49 -25.85
N ARG A 6 47.10 3.72 -26.05
CA ARG A 6 46.79 2.55 -25.22
C ARG A 6 47.72 1.37 -25.56
N PRO A 7 48.25 0.65 -24.55
CA PRO A 7 49.14 -0.47 -24.78
C PRO A 7 48.39 -1.68 -25.37
N ARG A 8 48.99 -2.30 -26.39
CA ARG A 8 48.48 -3.54 -27.01
C ARG A 8 48.61 -4.72 -26.04
N PRO A 9 47.59 -5.58 -25.92
CA PRO A 9 47.63 -6.75 -25.04
C PRO A 9 48.66 -7.77 -25.53
N LYS A 10 49.56 -8.20 -24.63
CA LYS A 10 50.52 -9.27 -24.86
C LYS A 10 49.79 -10.59 -25.08
N LYS A 11 50.06 -11.26 -26.20
CA LYS A 11 49.60 -12.63 -26.49
C LYS A 11 50.17 -13.57 -25.44
N MET A 12 49.34 -14.03 -24.51
CA MET A 12 49.70 -15.08 -23.56
C MET A 12 49.84 -16.42 -24.28
N ARG A 13 51.00 -17.04 -24.10
CA ARG A 13 51.37 -18.35 -24.64
C ARG A 13 50.53 -19.42 -23.94
N ARG A 14 49.73 -20.18 -24.70
CA ARG A 14 48.92 -21.29 -24.17
C ARG A 14 49.85 -22.37 -23.60
N VAL A 15 49.85 -22.53 -22.28
CA VAL A 15 50.46 -23.66 -21.59
C VAL A 15 49.49 -24.84 -21.70
N SER A 16 49.91 -25.90 -22.37
CA SER A 16 49.18 -27.15 -22.51
C SER A 16 49.17 -27.91 -21.18
N LEU A 17 48.03 -27.92 -20.50
CA LEU A 17 47.81 -28.69 -19.29
C LEU A 17 47.65 -30.21 -19.61
N PRO A 18 48.15 -31.10 -18.73
CA PRO A 18 48.06 -32.54 -18.91
C PRO A 18 46.61 -33.03 -18.87
N LYS A 19 46.25 -33.89 -19.85
CA LYS A 19 44.95 -34.55 -19.96
C LYS A 19 44.75 -35.52 -18.79
N LYS A 20 44.06 -35.08 -17.73
CA LYS A 20 43.50 -35.98 -16.71
C LYS A 20 42.40 -36.83 -17.35
N THR A 21 42.62 -38.13 -17.46
CA THR A 21 41.63 -39.14 -17.83
C THR A 21 40.60 -39.26 -16.70
N SER A 22 39.58 -38.40 -16.75
CA SER A 22 38.45 -38.43 -15.82
C SER A 22 37.63 -39.70 -16.08
N ALA A 23 37.67 -40.64 -15.15
CA ALA A 23 36.74 -41.76 -15.12
C ALA A 23 35.30 -41.22 -15.22
N ARG A 24 34.57 -41.68 -16.23
CA ARG A 24 33.23 -41.21 -16.57
C ARG A 24 32.26 -41.74 -15.51
N ALA A 25 32.08 -40.97 -14.43
CA ALA A 25 31.09 -41.28 -13.40
C ALA A 25 29.73 -41.49 -14.06
N LYS A 26 29.06 -42.59 -13.75
CA LYS A 26 27.70 -42.85 -14.23
C LYS A 26 26.81 -41.68 -13.82
N PRO A 27 26.04 -41.09 -14.75
CA PRO A 27 25.16 -39.98 -14.41
C PRO A 27 24.16 -40.45 -13.33
N PRO A 28 23.92 -39.62 -12.30
CA PRO A 28 22.97 -39.97 -11.26
C PRO A 28 21.59 -40.23 -11.88
N VAL A 29 20.92 -41.29 -11.43
CA VAL A 29 19.54 -41.58 -11.82
C VAL A 29 18.65 -40.51 -11.19
N ILE A 30 18.21 -39.56 -12.01
CA ILE A 30 17.31 -38.48 -11.59
C ILE A 30 15.92 -39.09 -11.42
N LYS A 31 15.47 -39.27 -10.17
CA LYS A 31 14.09 -39.65 -9.88
C LYS A 31 13.17 -38.50 -10.30
N PRO A 32 12.04 -38.76 -10.99
CA PRO A 32 11.09 -37.72 -11.34
C PRO A 32 10.54 -37.08 -10.06
N SER A 33 10.52 -35.74 -10.03
CA SER A 33 9.94 -35.00 -8.91
C SER A 33 8.44 -35.25 -8.85
N PRO A 34 7.88 -35.67 -7.70
CA PRO A 34 6.43 -35.89 -7.54
C PRO A 34 5.60 -34.66 -7.90
N LEU A 35 6.15 -33.46 -7.67
CA LEU A 35 5.50 -32.20 -8.03
C LEU A 35 5.24 -32.10 -9.55
N LEU A 36 6.18 -32.54 -10.38
CA LEU A 36 6.08 -32.46 -11.84
C LEU A 36 5.06 -33.45 -12.43
N ALA A 37 4.65 -34.46 -11.65
CA ALA A 37 3.62 -35.41 -12.04
C ALA A 37 2.20 -34.90 -11.77
N LEU A 38 2.03 -33.75 -11.11
CA LEU A 38 0.72 -33.17 -10.85
C LEU A 38 0.08 -32.62 -12.14
N PRO A 39 -1.26 -32.67 -12.26
CA PRO A 39 -2.01 -31.94 -13.28
C PRO A 39 -1.72 -30.43 -13.24
N THR A 40 -1.85 -29.77 -14.40
CA THR A 40 -1.56 -28.34 -14.58
C THR A 40 -2.36 -27.47 -13.62
N GLU A 41 -3.62 -27.83 -13.34
CA GLU A 41 -4.51 -27.11 -12.44
C GLU A 41 -3.93 -27.06 -11.02
N LEU A 42 -3.40 -28.19 -10.53
CA LEU A 42 -2.76 -28.27 -9.22
C LEU A 42 -1.44 -27.50 -9.20
N LEU A 43 -0.68 -27.51 -10.29
CA LEU A 43 0.53 -26.68 -10.42
C LEU A 43 0.21 -25.19 -10.35
N VAL A 44 -0.88 -24.74 -10.99
CA VAL A 44 -1.37 -23.37 -10.90
C VAL A 44 -1.77 -23.04 -9.46
N THR A 45 -2.49 -23.91 -8.76
CA THR A 45 -2.82 -23.71 -7.33
C THR A 45 -1.57 -23.60 -6.45
N VAL A 46 -0.54 -24.42 -6.70
CA VAL A 46 0.75 -24.30 -5.97
C VAL A 46 1.39 -22.94 -6.21
N PHE A 47 1.37 -22.43 -7.45
CA PHE A 47 1.85 -21.08 -7.73
C PHE A 47 1.01 -20.00 -7.04
N GLN A 48 -0.32 -20.14 -7.03
CA GLN A 48 -1.23 -19.19 -6.39
C GLN A 48 -1.07 -19.15 -4.86
N ALA A 49 -0.61 -20.25 -4.26
CA ALA A 49 -0.32 -20.34 -2.83
C ALA A 49 1.04 -19.76 -2.43
N CYS A 50 1.84 -19.23 -3.37
CA CYS A 50 3.12 -18.60 -3.05
C CYS A 50 2.92 -17.30 -2.26
N PHE A 51 3.71 -17.10 -1.20
CA PHE A 51 3.66 -15.91 -0.34
C PHE A 51 4.32 -14.66 -0.95
N SER A 52 4.94 -14.78 -2.13
CA SER A 52 5.49 -13.65 -2.85
C SER A 52 5.68 -13.96 -4.34
N PHE A 53 5.71 -12.92 -5.17
CA PHE A 53 6.09 -13.05 -6.58
C PHE A 53 7.51 -13.60 -6.77
N LYS A 54 8.40 -13.36 -5.79
CA LYS A 54 9.77 -13.88 -5.83
C LYS A 54 9.76 -15.40 -5.67
N ASP A 55 9.02 -15.92 -4.69
CA ASP A 55 8.93 -17.37 -4.45
C ASP A 55 8.35 -18.08 -5.66
N ALA A 56 7.32 -17.49 -6.25
CA ALA A 56 6.68 -18.04 -7.43
C ALA A 56 7.62 -17.99 -8.66
N ALA A 57 8.38 -16.90 -8.84
CA ALA A 57 9.43 -16.85 -9.87
C ALA A 57 10.56 -17.85 -9.63
N THR A 58 10.98 -18.06 -8.37
CA THR A 58 11.96 -19.08 -8.00
C THR A 58 11.44 -20.48 -8.30
N LEU A 59 10.19 -20.78 -7.97
CA LEU A 59 9.53 -22.05 -8.29
C LEU A 59 9.51 -22.29 -9.81
N ALA A 60 9.12 -21.29 -10.60
CA ALA A 60 9.13 -21.34 -12.06
C ALA A 60 10.53 -21.54 -12.66
N ALA A 61 11.60 -21.16 -11.95
CA ALA A 61 12.98 -21.32 -12.40
C ALA A 61 13.54 -22.73 -12.14
N THR A 62 12.88 -23.56 -11.30
CA THR A 62 13.39 -24.88 -10.93
C THR A 62 13.23 -25.95 -12.02
N SER A 63 12.28 -25.78 -12.95
CA SER A 63 11.99 -26.75 -14.01
C SER A 63 11.41 -26.06 -15.24
N ARG A 64 11.72 -26.59 -16.43
CA ARG A 64 11.14 -26.13 -17.70
C ARG A 64 9.62 -26.26 -17.73
N GLN A 65 9.08 -27.36 -17.21
CA GLN A 65 7.63 -27.59 -17.16
C GLN A 65 6.94 -26.54 -16.28
N LEU A 66 7.49 -26.26 -15.09
CA LEU A 66 6.94 -25.23 -14.20
C LEU A 66 7.06 -23.83 -14.80
N ASN A 67 8.13 -23.56 -15.55
CA ASN A 67 8.27 -22.32 -16.29
C ASN A 67 7.20 -22.15 -17.38
N GLU A 68 6.86 -23.24 -18.08
CA GLU A 68 5.82 -23.27 -19.11
C GLU A 68 4.45 -23.03 -18.48
N VAL A 69 4.12 -23.71 -17.37
CA VAL A 69 2.88 -23.47 -16.60
C VAL A 69 2.81 -22.01 -16.13
N TRP A 70 3.89 -21.49 -15.54
CA TRP A 70 3.97 -20.10 -15.11
C TRP A 70 3.67 -19.12 -16.24
N LYS A 71 4.27 -19.31 -17.42
CA LYS A 71 4.05 -18.43 -18.58
C LYS A 71 2.62 -18.52 -19.11
N GLN A 72 2.09 -19.74 -19.24
CA GLN A 72 0.74 -19.98 -19.77
C GLN A 72 -0.35 -19.44 -18.85
N HIS A 73 -0.16 -19.56 -17.53
CA HIS A 73 -1.17 -19.19 -16.53
C HIS A 73 -0.79 -17.95 -15.70
N HIS A 74 0.13 -17.12 -16.19
CA HIS A 74 0.68 -16.00 -15.41
C HIS A 74 -0.43 -15.07 -14.90
N THR A 75 -1.41 -14.67 -15.70
CA THR A 75 -2.48 -13.76 -15.24
C THR A 75 -3.21 -14.28 -14.01
N ALA A 76 -3.63 -15.54 -14.02
CA ALA A 76 -4.36 -16.16 -12.90
C ALA A 76 -3.49 -16.31 -11.66
N ILE A 77 -2.22 -16.71 -11.86
CA ILE A 77 -1.24 -16.84 -10.77
C ILE A 77 -0.98 -15.48 -10.12
N TYR A 78 -0.69 -14.47 -10.95
CA TYR A 78 -0.35 -13.15 -10.47
C TYR A 78 -1.52 -12.44 -9.79
N ASN A 79 -2.74 -12.58 -10.31
CA ASN A 79 -3.93 -12.04 -9.65
C ASN A 79 -4.08 -12.60 -8.23
N SER A 80 -3.88 -13.91 -8.06
CA SER A 80 -3.98 -14.57 -6.75
C SER A 80 -2.88 -14.12 -5.79
N ILE A 81 -1.63 -14.05 -6.26
CA ILE A 81 -0.50 -13.60 -5.43
C ILE A 81 -0.65 -12.11 -5.09
N ALA A 82 -1.09 -11.26 -6.03
CA ALA A 82 -1.23 -9.83 -5.80
C ALA A 82 -2.20 -9.54 -4.63
N LEU A 83 -3.33 -10.24 -4.61
CA LEU A 83 -4.35 -10.11 -3.57
C LEU A 83 -3.80 -10.38 -2.17
N THR A 84 -2.93 -11.39 -2.01
CA THR A 84 -2.42 -11.78 -0.68
C THR A 84 -1.14 -11.05 -0.28
N THR A 85 -0.39 -10.52 -1.23
CA THR A 85 0.96 -9.96 -0.98
C THR A 85 1.04 -8.45 -1.10
N THR A 86 0.02 -7.81 -1.66
CA THR A 86 -0.04 -6.36 -1.81
C THR A 86 -0.87 -5.75 -0.67
N PRO A 87 -0.26 -4.97 0.23
CA PRO A 87 -0.99 -4.29 1.29
C PRO A 87 -2.10 -3.41 0.72
N CYS A 88 -3.30 -3.49 1.31
CA CYS A 88 -4.47 -2.67 0.91
C CYS A 88 -4.76 -2.75 -0.59
N TYR A 89 -4.73 -3.97 -1.16
CA TYR A 89 -4.92 -4.18 -2.59
C TYR A 89 -6.19 -3.53 -3.17
N PRO A 90 -7.38 -3.60 -2.52
CA PRO A 90 -8.57 -2.90 -3.02
C PRO A 90 -8.39 -1.38 -3.15
N ASP A 91 -7.84 -0.73 -2.12
CA ASP A 91 -7.54 0.71 -2.16
C ASP A 91 -6.54 1.08 -3.26
N LEU A 92 -5.52 0.23 -3.46
CA LEU A 92 -4.56 0.44 -4.55
C LEU A 92 -5.23 0.30 -5.92
N ARG A 93 -6.14 -0.65 -6.09
CA ARG A 93 -6.89 -0.81 -7.34
C ARG A 93 -7.78 0.41 -7.60
N GLN A 94 -8.41 0.94 -6.56
CA GLN A 94 -9.17 2.19 -6.67
C GLN A 94 -8.26 3.38 -7.02
N LEU A 95 -7.08 3.51 -6.41
CA LEU A 95 -6.12 4.55 -6.78
C LEU A 95 -5.75 4.47 -8.27
N LEU A 96 -5.47 3.27 -8.78
CA LEU A 96 -5.08 3.08 -10.18
C LEU A 96 -6.23 3.36 -11.15
N ASP A 97 -7.47 3.16 -10.70
CA ASP A 97 -8.68 3.55 -11.42
C ASP A 97 -8.86 5.07 -11.43
N ASP A 98 -8.71 5.74 -10.28
CA ASP A 98 -8.74 7.20 -10.16
C ASP A 98 -7.64 7.87 -11.02
N MET A 99 -6.54 7.17 -11.28
CA MET A 99 -5.47 7.60 -12.18
C MET A 99 -5.75 7.35 -13.67
N GLY A 100 -6.83 6.65 -14.01
CA GLY A 100 -7.18 6.23 -15.37
C GLY A 100 -6.22 5.18 -15.93
N GLU A 101 -5.51 4.44 -15.07
CA GLU A 101 -4.50 3.47 -15.48
C GLU A 101 -5.05 2.04 -15.55
N ILE A 102 -5.79 1.62 -14.53
CA ILE A 102 -6.35 0.26 -14.46
C ILE A 102 -7.74 0.31 -13.81
N PRO A 103 -8.82 -0.05 -14.52
CA PRO A 103 -10.17 -0.09 -13.95
C PRO A 103 -10.25 -0.92 -12.69
N ALA A 104 -10.95 -0.48 -11.65
CA ALA A 104 -11.02 -1.18 -10.36
C ALA A 104 -11.63 -2.59 -10.49
N ASP A 105 -12.60 -2.74 -11.39
CA ASP A 105 -13.35 -3.97 -11.69
C ASP A 105 -12.66 -4.89 -12.71
N ALA A 106 -11.47 -4.54 -13.21
CA ALA A 106 -10.78 -5.34 -14.21
C ALA A 106 -10.48 -6.76 -13.68
N GLN A 107 -11.15 -7.77 -14.24
CA GLN A 107 -11.04 -9.18 -13.84
C GLN A 107 -9.68 -9.79 -14.23
N SER A 108 -9.14 -9.39 -15.37
CA SER A 108 -7.86 -9.89 -15.90
C SER A 108 -6.82 -8.78 -15.95
N LEU A 109 -5.72 -8.93 -15.21
CA LEU A 109 -4.63 -7.98 -15.23
C LEU A 109 -3.59 -8.37 -16.28
N SER A 110 -3.26 -7.42 -17.16
CA SER A 110 -2.10 -7.58 -18.04
C SER A 110 -0.81 -7.60 -17.23
N ARG A 111 0.28 -8.13 -17.80
CA ARG A 111 1.61 -8.06 -17.18
C ARG A 111 2.04 -6.62 -16.85
N LYS A 112 1.64 -5.64 -17.67
CA LYS A 112 1.91 -4.21 -17.43
C LYS A 112 1.15 -3.72 -16.19
N ASN A 113 -0.12 -4.09 -16.07
CA ASN A 113 -0.98 -3.74 -14.94
C ASN A 113 -0.41 -4.27 -13.62
N ILE A 114 0.02 -5.53 -13.62
CA ILE A 114 0.71 -6.17 -12.49
C ILE A 114 1.98 -5.41 -12.11
N ALA A 115 2.83 -5.09 -13.10
CA ALA A 115 4.07 -4.36 -12.83
C ALA A 115 3.78 -3.00 -12.18
N ARG A 116 2.70 -2.33 -12.60
CA ARG A 116 2.27 -1.05 -12.06
C ARG A 116 1.73 -1.16 -10.62
N ILE A 117 0.94 -2.20 -10.32
CA ILE A 117 0.49 -2.52 -8.96
C ILE A 117 1.71 -2.73 -8.04
N LEU A 118 2.68 -3.53 -8.48
CA LEU A 118 3.90 -3.80 -7.73
C LEU A 118 4.76 -2.55 -7.50
N GLU A 119 4.81 -1.66 -8.50
CA GLU A 119 5.50 -0.38 -8.38
C GLU A 119 4.88 0.49 -7.29
N PHE A 120 3.55 0.68 -7.31
CA PHE A 120 2.86 1.48 -6.30
C PHE A 120 2.86 0.87 -4.91
N SER A 121 2.81 -0.47 -4.82
CA SER A 121 3.02 -1.19 -3.56
C SER A 121 4.37 -0.83 -2.93
N ARG A 122 5.44 -0.85 -3.71
CA ARG A 122 6.78 -0.44 -3.25
C ARG A 122 6.88 1.04 -2.90
N ILE A 123 6.16 1.91 -3.62
CA ILE A 123 6.11 3.35 -3.28
C ILE A 123 5.48 3.53 -1.89
N ALA A 124 4.40 2.81 -1.59
CA ALA A 124 3.74 2.85 -0.29
C ALA A 124 4.64 2.31 0.84
N ASP A 125 5.36 1.21 0.61
CA ASP A 125 6.38 0.71 1.56
C ASP A 125 7.46 1.78 1.81
N GLY A 126 7.91 2.44 0.74
CA GLY A 126 8.86 3.54 0.82
C GLY A 126 8.33 4.73 1.62
N PHE A 127 7.04 5.03 1.50
CA PHE A 127 6.36 6.07 2.29
C PHE A 127 6.38 5.72 3.78
N VAL A 128 6.02 4.50 4.17
CA VAL A 128 6.04 4.05 5.56
C VAL A 128 7.46 4.09 6.15
N ALA A 129 8.46 3.68 5.37
CA ALA A 129 9.86 3.72 5.78
C ALA A 129 10.35 5.17 5.99
N GLU A 130 10.01 6.07 5.07
CA GLU A 130 10.35 7.50 5.16
C GLU A 130 9.66 8.17 6.34
N TYR A 131 8.37 7.90 6.54
CA TYR A 131 7.60 8.34 7.70
C TYR A 131 8.32 7.93 9.00
N THR A 132 8.69 6.66 9.11
CA THR A 132 9.41 6.11 10.28
C THR A 132 10.76 6.81 10.48
N ALA A 133 11.50 7.09 9.40
CA ALA A 133 12.78 7.79 9.46
C ALA A 133 12.63 9.24 9.93
N ILE A 134 11.65 9.98 9.41
CA ILE A 134 11.34 11.36 9.81
C ILE A 134 10.96 11.40 11.30
N ARG A 135 10.09 10.48 11.75
CA ARG A 135 9.68 10.42 13.16
C ARG A 135 10.85 10.15 14.10
N LYS A 136 11.80 9.28 13.71
CA LYS A 136 13.04 9.06 14.49
C LYS A 136 13.94 10.30 14.59
N GLN A 137 13.87 11.21 13.61
CA GLN A 137 14.68 12.43 13.57
C GLN A 137 14.02 13.62 14.28
N GLN A 138 12.72 13.57 14.56
CA GLN A 138 11.98 14.64 15.22
C GLN A 138 11.87 14.35 16.73
N PRO A 139 12.69 14.97 17.59
CA PRO A 139 12.74 14.67 19.03
C PRO A 139 11.50 15.14 19.82
N TYR A 140 10.57 15.85 19.18
CA TYR A 140 9.27 16.15 19.76
C TYR A 140 8.36 14.93 19.61
N ASP A 141 8.33 14.13 20.69
CA ASP A 141 7.48 12.95 20.81
C ASP A 141 6.01 13.42 20.87
N ASP A 142 5.24 13.13 19.82
CA ASP A 142 3.78 13.21 19.94
C ASP A 142 3.40 11.86 20.56
N PRO A 143 3.00 11.82 21.84
CA PRO A 143 2.78 10.57 22.57
C PRO A 143 1.69 9.69 21.94
N GLN A 144 0.89 10.26 21.05
CA GLN A 144 -0.17 9.59 20.34
C GLN A 144 0.32 8.85 19.10
N VAL A 145 1.52 9.15 18.62
CA VAL A 145 2.05 8.67 17.35
C VAL A 145 3.29 7.81 17.62
N PRO A 146 3.26 6.51 17.28
CA PRO A 146 4.39 5.63 17.54
C PRO A 146 5.59 6.01 16.67
N ILE A 147 6.80 5.86 17.23
CA ILE A 147 8.05 6.05 16.47
C ILE A 147 8.17 4.99 15.36
N THR A 148 7.74 3.76 15.64
CA THR A 148 7.71 2.65 14.68
C THR A 148 6.30 2.09 14.64
N PRO A 149 5.60 2.17 13.50
CA PRO A 149 4.23 1.69 13.40
C PRO A 149 4.16 0.16 13.49
N SER A 150 3.12 -0.34 14.14
CA SER A 150 2.71 -1.75 14.17
C SER A 150 2.30 -2.24 12.77
N ALA A 151 2.06 -3.54 12.60
CA ALA A 151 1.56 -4.07 11.33
C ALA A 151 0.20 -3.44 10.94
N ALA A 152 -0.73 -3.30 11.89
CA ALA A 152 -2.03 -2.69 11.67
C ALA A 152 -1.92 -1.20 11.32
N GLU A 153 -1.06 -0.46 12.02
CA GLU A 153 -0.83 0.97 11.76
C GLU A 153 -0.20 1.19 10.38
N LYS A 154 0.71 0.31 9.95
CA LYS A 154 1.27 0.33 8.59
C LYS A 154 0.17 0.15 7.54
N MET A 155 -0.74 -0.80 7.75
CA MET A 155 -1.88 -1.01 6.84
C MET A 155 -2.76 0.24 6.77
N ARG A 156 -3.13 0.83 7.91
CA ARG A 156 -3.91 2.09 7.94
C ARG A 156 -3.17 3.23 7.22
N LEU A 157 -1.86 3.36 7.43
CA LEU A 157 -1.01 4.37 6.75
C LEU A 157 -0.99 4.17 5.23
N ILE A 158 -0.83 2.94 4.76
CA ILE A 158 -0.80 2.61 3.32
C ILE A 158 -2.16 2.87 2.68
N ARG A 159 -3.26 2.41 3.30
CA ARG A 159 -4.63 2.72 2.86
C ARG A 159 -4.86 4.23 2.78
N GLY A 160 -4.56 4.95 3.86
CA GLY A 160 -4.70 6.41 3.91
C GLY A 160 -3.90 7.11 2.81
N TYR A 161 -2.68 6.63 2.54
CA TYR A 161 -1.84 7.11 1.46
C TYR A 161 -2.50 6.91 0.09
N TYR A 162 -3.00 5.72 -0.23
CA TYR A 162 -3.67 5.46 -1.50
C TYR A 162 -4.92 6.32 -1.69
N GLN A 163 -5.77 6.42 -0.67
CA GLN A 163 -7.00 7.21 -0.74
C GLN A 163 -6.71 8.71 -0.91
N ILE A 164 -5.72 9.27 -0.20
CA ILE A 164 -5.30 10.67 -0.37
C ILE A 164 -4.80 10.91 -1.79
N LEU A 165 -3.96 10.02 -2.33
CA LEU A 165 -3.45 10.16 -3.69
C LEU A 165 -4.56 10.09 -4.74
N GLY A 166 -5.54 9.19 -4.58
CA GLY A 166 -6.69 9.07 -5.48
C GLY A 166 -7.50 10.36 -5.48
N LEU A 167 -7.84 10.88 -4.30
CA LEU A 167 -8.57 12.16 -4.15
C LEU A 167 -7.81 13.35 -4.76
N LEU A 168 -6.49 13.40 -4.62
CA LEU A 168 -5.67 14.46 -5.22
C LEU A 168 -5.59 14.35 -6.75
N LYS A 169 -5.77 13.15 -7.31
CA LYS A 169 -5.71 12.90 -8.74
C LYS A 169 -6.98 13.33 -9.48
N LEU A 170 -8.13 13.27 -8.82
CA LEU A 170 -9.41 13.67 -9.39
C LEU A 170 -9.38 15.16 -9.78
N LYS A 171 -9.46 15.42 -11.10
CA LYS A 171 -9.40 16.76 -11.67
C LYS A 171 -10.77 17.44 -11.70
N ALA A 172 -11.81 16.67 -11.99
CA ALA A 172 -13.16 17.20 -12.02
C ALA A 172 -13.62 17.49 -10.60
N LYS A 173 -14.01 18.74 -10.35
CA LYS A 173 -14.43 19.20 -9.03
C LYS A 173 -15.62 18.38 -8.51
N ASP A 174 -16.55 18.02 -9.39
CA ASP A 174 -17.75 17.29 -9.01
C ASP A 174 -17.42 15.84 -8.63
N GLU A 175 -16.63 15.11 -9.44
CA GLU A 175 -16.15 13.76 -9.11
C GLU A 175 -15.40 13.73 -7.77
N HIS A 176 -14.55 14.74 -7.53
CA HIS A 176 -13.82 14.88 -6.29
C HIS A 176 -14.74 15.02 -5.07
N LEU A 177 -15.75 15.89 -5.15
CA LEU A 177 -16.69 16.12 -4.06
C LEU A 177 -17.61 14.91 -3.84
N GLU A 178 -18.08 14.26 -4.92
CA GLU A 178 -18.87 13.04 -4.82
C GLU A 178 -18.07 11.90 -4.19
N ARG A 179 -16.78 11.77 -4.54
CA ARG A 179 -15.91 10.78 -3.89
C ARG A 179 -15.78 11.04 -2.40
N ILE A 180 -15.56 12.28 -1.98
CA ILE A 180 -15.50 12.65 -0.55
C ILE A 180 -16.82 12.35 0.16
N LYS A 181 -17.97 12.65 -0.46
CA LYS A 181 -19.29 12.34 0.11
C LYS A 181 -19.55 10.84 0.26
N SER A 182 -18.98 10.03 -0.62
CA SER A 182 -19.11 8.56 -0.58
C SER A 182 -18.31 7.89 0.53
N LEU A 183 -17.38 8.60 1.19
CA LEU A 183 -16.56 8.05 2.26
C LEU A 183 -17.38 7.88 3.53
N ASP A 184 -17.19 6.74 4.19
CA ASP A 184 -17.76 6.51 5.50
C ASP A 184 -17.12 7.43 6.56
N LEU A 185 -17.80 7.58 7.71
CA LEU A 185 -17.37 8.47 8.78
C LEU A 185 -15.98 8.09 9.33
N LYS A 186 -15.69 6.79 9.49
CA LYS A 186 -14.40 6.29 10.01
C LYS A 186 -13.27 6.71 9.07
N THR A 187 -13.45 6.50 7.77
CA THR A 187 -12.51 6.91 6.73
C THR A 187 -12.32 8.43 6.72
N LEU A 188 -13.40 9.22 6.82
CA LEU A 188 -13.30 10.69 6.90
C LEU A 188 -12.46 11.16 8.10
N PHE A 189 -12.59 10.52 9.26
CA PHE A 189 -11.76 10.81 10.43
C PHE A 189 -10.28 10.46 10.17
N LEU A 190 -10.02 9.23 9.71
CA LEU A 190 -8.67 8.74 9.43
C LEU A 190 -7.95 9.64 8.42
N LEU A 191 -8.56 9.94 7.27
CA LEU A 191 -7.95 10.79 6.25
C LEU A 191 -7.74 12.23 6.74
N SER A 192 -8.68 12.77 7.52
CA SER A 192 -8.56 14.13 8.07
C SER A 192 -7.35 14.28 8.99
N ASP A 193 -7.00 13.22 9.73
CA ASP A 193 -5.86 13.15 10.64
C ASP A 193 -4.56 12.80 9.89
N PHE A 194 -4.61 11.86 8.95
CA PHE A 194 -3.45 11.55 8.10
C PHE A 194 -2.92 12.79 7.38
N LEU A 195 -3.79 13.64 6.84
CA LEU A 195 -3.39 14.88 6.18
C LEU A 195 -2.68 15.89 7.11
N CYS A 196 -2.78 15.74 8.44
CA CYS A 196 -2.02 16.54 9.41
C CYS A 196 -0.54 16.10 9.53
N VAL A 197 -0.28 14.81 9.32
CA VAL A 197 1.06 14.21 9.46
C VAL A 197 1.68 13.83 8.11
N TRP A 198 0.89 13.93 7.04
CA TRP A 198 1.33 13.63 5.69
C TRP A 198 2.25 14.72 5.15
N SER A 199 3.35 14.30 4.54
CA SER A 199 4.33 15.19 3.92
C SER A 199 4.32 14.99 2.42
N THR A 200 4.08 16.05 1.65
CA THR A 200 4.12 15.97 0.18
C THR A 200 5.50 15.65 -0.37
N ARG A 201 6.57 15.76 0.45
CA ARG A 201 7.93 15.38 0.07
C ARG A 201 8.08 13.88 -0.15
N THR A 202 7.21 13.06 0.44
CA THR A 202 7.25 11.60 0.32
C THR A 202 6.59 11.09 -0.97
N ILE A 203 6.01 11.98 -1.79
CA ILE A 203 5.38 11.62 -3.07
C ILE A 203 6.50 11.39 -4.10
N LYS A 204 6.67 10.13 -4.49
CA LYS A 204 7.68 9.71 -5.48
C LYS A 204 7.14 9.57 -6.90
N ASP A 205 5.84 9.41 -7.06
CA ASP A 205 5.22 9.33 -8.39
C ASP A 205 5.30 10.70 -9.09
N PRO A 206 5.91 10.80 -10.29
CA PRO A 206 6.10 12.08 -10.97
C PRO A 206 4.80 12.78 -11.35
N ALA A 207 3.75 12.03 -11.70
CA ALA A 207 2.48 12.61 -12.12
C ALA A 207 1.73 13.22 -10.93
N LEU A 208 1.77 12.58 -9.77
CA LEU A 208 1.23 13.11 -8.52
C LEU A 208 2.06 14.29 -8.01
N ARG A 209 3.40 14.21 -8.16
CA ARG A 209 4.29 15.31 -7.81
C ARG A 209 3.99 16.57 -8.63
N ALA A 210 3.77 16.43 -9.93
CA ALA A 210 3.40 17.55 -10.80
C ALA A 210 2.10 18.25 -10.38
N ILE A 211 1.11 17.51 -9.85
CA ILE A 211 -0.13 18.09 -9.33
C ILE A 211 0.15 18.99 -8.13
N ILE A 212 0.95 18.50 -7.18
CA ILE A 212 1.32 19.27 -5.99
C ILE A 212 2.21 20.46 -6.33
N ASP A 213 3.11 20.33 -7.29
CA ASP A 213 3.96 21.43 -7.72
C ASP A 213 3.16 22.50 -8.51
N THR A 214 2.07 22.12 -9.17
CA THR A 214 1.14 23.06 -9.83
C THR A 214 0.25 23.79 -8.83
N ASP A 215 -0.23 23.10 -7.79
CA ASP A 215 -1.02 23.69 -6.70
C ASP A 215 -0.54 23.18 -5.34
N ALA A 216 0.39 23.93 -4.76
CA ALA A 216 0.97 23.63 -3.45
C ALA A 216 -0.05 23.71 -2.30
N HIS A 217 -1.21 24.32 -2.51
CA HIS A 217 -2.27 24.43 -1.52
C HIS A 217 -3.29 23.28 -1.59
N ARG A 218 -3.27 22.48 -2.66
CA ARG A 218 -4.23 21.39 -2.86
C ARG A 218 -4.38 20.43 -1.67
N PRO A 219 -3.31 19.97 -0.98
CA PRO A 219 -3.44 19.14 0.21
C PRO A 219 -4.21 19.80 1.35
N ARG A 220 -4.01 21.11 1.57
CA ARG A 220 -4.71 21.87 2.62
C ARG A 220 -6.18 22.07 2.26
N ILE A 221 -6.48 22.28 0.99
CA ILE A 221 -7.86 22.37 0.49
C ILE A 221 -8.56 21.03 0.73
N LEU A 222 -7.94 19.92 0.31
CA LEU A 222 -8.45 18.57 0.52
C LEU A 222 -8.72 18.28 2.01
N GLN A 223 -7.79 18.68 2.88
CA GLN A 223 -7.97 18.52 4.33
C GLN A 223 -9.20 19.28 4.84
N ARG A 224 -9.45 20.51 4.35
CA ARG A 224 -10.65 21.29 4.72
C ARG A 224 -11.93 20.63 4.20
N GLU A 225 -11.92 20.13 2.97
CA GLU A 225 -13.06 19.45 2.35
C GLU A 225 -13.44 18.18 3.12
N ILE A 226 -12.46 17.32 3.43
CA ILE A 226 -12.66 16.11 4.23
C ILE A 226 -13.16 16.46 5.64
N ARG A 227 -12.56 17.46 6.32
CA ARG A 227 -13.00 17.89 7.65
C ARG A 227 -14.43 18.44 7.64
N SER A 228 -14.80 19.17 6.58
CA SER A 228 -16.16 19.68 6.39
C SER A 228 -17.16 18.53 6.25
N GLN A 229 -16.89 17.57 5.37
CA GLN A 229 -17.76 16.40 5.16
C GLN A 229 -17.86 15.54 6.43
N ARG A 230 -16.74 15.30 7.10
CA ARG A 230 -16.70 14.60 8.40
C ARG A 230 -17.63 15.26 9.42
N ASN A 231 -17.53 16.57 9.59
CA ASN A 231 -18.37 17.31 10.54
C ASN A 231 -19.85 17.29 10.12
N HIS A 232 -20.13 17.30 8.82
CA HIS A 232 -21.49 17.18 8.27
C HIS A 232 -22.10 15.81 8.61
N GLU A 233 -21.44 14.71 8.25
CA GLU A 233 -21.95 13.36 8.53
C GLU A 233 -22.03 13.07 10.03
N PHE A 234 -21.04 13.54 10.81
CA PHE A 234 -21.07 13.42 12.26
C PHE A 234 -22.31 14.11 12.86
N ARG A 235 -22.58 15.36 12.45
CA ARG A 235 -23.75 16.12 12.92
C ARG A 235 -25.06 15.48 12.49
N LYS A 236 -25.12 14.97 11.26
CA LYS A 236 -26.29 14.26 10.74
C LYS A 236 -26.60 13.00 11.54
N LEU A 237 -25.58 12.26 11.97
CA LEU A 237 -25.74 11.04 12.77
C LEU A 237 -26.09 11.32 14.24
N TYR A 238 -25.37 12.26 14.87
CA TYR A 238 -25.43 12.47 16.33
C TYR A 238 -26.24 13.69 16.78
N GLY A 239 -26.64 14.56 15.85
CA GLY A 239 -27.45 15.75 16.16
C GLY A 239 -26.66 16.92 16.76
N HIS A 240 -25.34 16.80 16.94
CA HIS A 240 -24.49 17.87 17.46
C HIS A 240 -23.18 18.00 16.69
N ALA A 241 -22.46 19.11 16.89
CA ALA A 241 -21.16 19.30 16.27
C ALA A 241 -20.11 18.34 16.86
N TYR A 242 -19.18 17.90 16.01
CA TYR A 242 -18.00 17.18 16.46
C TYR A 242 -17.09 18.12 17.26
N HIS A 243 -16.87 17.77 18.52
CA HIS A 243 -15.89 18.41 19.40
C HIS A 243 -14.98 17.32 19.96
N PRO A 244 -13.66 17.34 19.70
CA PRO A 244 -12.74 16.42 20.36
C PRO A 244 -12.77 16.69 21.87
N ILE A 245 -12.94 15.63 22.67
CA ILE A 245 -12.83 15.71 24.13
C ILE A 245 -11.35 15.58 24.46
N ASP A 246 -10.84 16.58 25.17
CA ASP A 246 -9.46 16.75 25.63
C ASP A 246 -8.41 17.08 24.57
N VAL A 247 -7.70 18.16 24.91
CA VAL A 247 -6.79 18.92 24.06
C VAL A 247 -5.45 18.21 24.03
N THR A 248 -4.94 17.91 22.85
CA THR A 248 -3.52 17.58 22.71
C THR A 248 -2.75 18.87 22.47
N PRO A 249 -1.57 19.06 23.08
CA PRO A 249 -0.89 20.36 23.11
C PRO A 249 -0.34 20.82 21.74
N TYR A 250 -0.57 20.05 20.68
CA TYR A 250 0.11 20.18 19.38
C TYR A 250 -0.74 20.85 18.29
N GLU A 251 -2.05 21.01 18.49
CA GLU A 251 -2.93 21.85 17.65
C GLU A 251 -3.81 22.69 18.56
N GLN A 252 -4.02 23.97 18.22
CA GLN A 252 -4.98 24.82 18.92
C GLN A 252 -6.39 24.23 18.68
N GLY A 253 -6.89 23.45 19.65
CA GLY A 253 -8.12 22.65 19.52
C GLY A 253 -7.94 21.12 19.68
N GLY A 254 -6.71 20.62 19.84
CA GLY A 254 -6.40 19.20 20.03
C GLY A 254 -6.49 18.35 18.75
N ARG A 255 -5.61 17.36 18.62
CA ARG A 255 -5.65 16.32 17.58
C ARG A 255 -5.55 14.94 18.21
N SER A 256 -6.28 13.97 17.67
CA SER A 256 -6.07 12.56 17.99
C SER A 256 -5.54 11.83 16.77
N ALA A 257 -4.47 11.06 16.97
CA ALA A 257 -3.86 10.24 15.92
C ALA A 257 -4.75 9.02 15.63
N TRP A 258 -5.88 9.21 14.92
CA TRP A 258 -6.94 8.21 14.77
C TRP A 258 -6.51 6.93 14.06
N TRP A 259 -5.36 6.94 13.39
CA TRP A 259 -4.77 5.76 12.76
C TRP A 259 -3.87 4.93 13.69
N CYS A 260 -3.50 5.46 14.85
CA CYS A 260 -2.67 4.79 15.85
C CYS A 260 -3.47 3.75 16.64
N ASP A 261 -2.85 2.61 16.97
CA ASP A 261 -3.46 1.53 17.75
C ASP A 261 -3.93 2.01 19.12
N ARG A 262 -3.13 2.86 19.79
CA ARG A 262 -3.45 3.41 21.11
C ARG A 262 -4.73 4.24 21.14
N GLN A 263 -5.14 4.74 19.97
CA GLN A 263 -6.32 5.60 19.84
C GLN A 263 -7.54 4.83 19.31
N GLN A 264 -7.41 3.58 18.86
CA GLN A 264 -8.52 2.85 18.21
C GLN A 264 -9.71 2.64 19.14
N GLU A 265 -9.50 2.36 20.42
CA GLU A 265 -10.60 2.18 21.37
C GLU A 265 -11.39 3.47 21.57
N ILE A 266 -10.69 4.59 21.75
CA ILE A 266 -11.29 5.92 21.88
C ILE A 266 -11.98 6.31 20.56
N PHE A 267 -11.33 6.02 19.44
CA PHE A 267 -11.85 6.27 18.11
C PHE A 267 -13.15 5.52 17.85
N GLN A 268 -13.19 4.23 18.19
CA GLN A 268 -14.39 3.40 18.12
C GLN A 268 -15.51 3.99 19.00
N LYS A 269 -15.21 4.31 20.27
CA LYS A 269 -16.20 4.94 21.15
C LYS A 269 -16.71 6.26 20.56
N MET A 270 -15.85 7.06 19.91
CA MET A 270 -16.24 8.35 19.34
C MET A 270 -17.11 8.17 18.08
N VAL A 271 -16.67 7.33 17.14
CA VAL A 271 -17.38 7.04 15.90
C VAL A 271 -18.72 6.35 16.14
N THR A 272 -18.89 5.68 17.28
CA THR A 272 -20.15 5.05 17.72
C THR A 272 -20.98 5.93 18.68
N GLY A 273 -20.54 7.17 18.96
CA GLY A 273 -21.28 8.14 19.78
C GLY A 273 -21.10 8.01 21.30
N ARG A 274 -20.35 7.02 21.79
CA ARG A 274 -20.18 6.72 23.23
C ARG A 274 -19.27 7.69 23.99
N VAL A 275 -18.41 8.46 23.30
CA VAL A 275 -17.48 9.40 23.97
C VAL A 275 -18.20 10.63 24.54
N TYR A 276 -19.47 10.85 24.17
CA TYR A 276 -20.25 12.03 24.54
C TYR A 276 -21.27 11.79 25.67
N GLU A 277 -21.05 10.79 26.53
CA GLU A 277 -21.94 10.44 27.67
C GLU A 277 -22.29 11.61 28.62
N ARG A 278 -21.57 12.74 28.57
CA ARG A 278 -21.90 13.97 29.32
C ARG A 278 -23.04 14.80 28.71
N SER A 279 -23.54 14.45 27.53
CA SER A 279 -24.71 15.07 26.91
C SER A 279 -25.99 14.64 27.64
N GLU A 280 -26.87 15.59 27.97
CA GLU A 280 -28.19 15.33 28.59
C GLU A 280 -29.10 14.41 27.75
N SER A 281 -28.79 14.23 26.47
CA SER A 281 -29.44 13.27 25.59
C SER A 281 -28.57 12.01 25.41
N PRO A 282 -29.13 10.79 25.57
CA PRO A 282 -28.38 9.56 25.35
C PRO A 282 -27.90 9.52 23.88
N PRO A 283 -26.60 9.36 23.63
CA PRO A 283 -26.10 9.31 22.27
C PRO A 283 -26.73 8.14 21.51
N LYS A 284 -27.10 8.37 20.25
CA LYS A 284 -27.55 7.29 19.35
C LYS A 284 -26.36 6.37 19.06
N VAL A 285 -26.20 5.30 19.83
CA VAL A 285 -25.08 4.38 19.64
C VAL A 285 -25.28 3.56 18.37
N ARG A 286 -24.31 3.64 17.44
CA ARG A 286 -24.32 2.90 16.17
C ARG A 286 -23.05 2.05 16.04
N ASN A 287 -23.11 0.82 16.55
CA ASN A 287 -21.97 -0.11 16.54
C ASN A 287 -21.65 -0.64 15.14
N ASP A 288 -22.64 -0.65 14.25
CA ASP A 288 -22.53 -1.05 12.85
C ASP A 288 -21.48 -0.23 12.09
N ILE A 289 -21.40 1.08 12.33
CA ILE A 289 -20.44 1.98 11.67
C ILE A 289 -18.99 1.53 11.83
N TRP A 290 -18.64 0.87 12.93
CA TRP A 290 -17.26 0.40 13.14
C TRP A 290 -16.88 -0.77 12.22
N TYR A 291 -17.84 -1.65 11.93
CA TYR A 291 -17.66 -2.90 11.18
C TYR A 291 -18.09 -2.77 9.72
N ASP A 292 -18.80 -1.71 9.33
CA ASP A 292 -19.16 -1.43 7.94
C ASP A 292 -17.92 -1.22 7.04
N SER A 293 -16.75 -0.98 7.64
CA SER A 293 -15.46 -1.03 6.93
C SER A 293 -15.02 -2.49 6.75
N ALA A 294 -15.23 -3.05 5.56
CA ALA A 294 -15.09 -4.48 5.22
C ALA A 294 -13.69 -5.14 5.40
N GLU A 295 -12.73 -4.57 6.13
CA GLU A 295 -11.30 -4.84 5.89
C GLU A 295 -10.37 -4.88 7.11
N GLU A 296 -10.86 -5.16 8.33
CA GLU A 296 -9.97 -5.33 9.51
C GLU A 296 -9.63 -6.80 9.86
N ASP A 297 -10.05 -7.78 9.04
CA ASP A 297 -9.73 -9.21 9.21
C ASP A 297 -8.64 -9.72 8.24
#